data_AF-A0A925WL62-F1
#
_entry.id   AF-A0A925WL62-F1
#
_cell.length_a   1.000
_cell.length_b   1.000
_cell.length_c   1.000
_cell.angle_alpha   90.00
_cell.angle_beta   90.00
_cell.angle_gamma   90.00
#
_symmetry.space_group_name_H-M   'P 1'
#
loop_
_entity.id
_entity.type
_entity.pdbx_description
1 polymer ?
#
loop_
_entity_poly.entity_id
_entity_poly.type
_entity_poly.pdbx_seq_one_letter_code
_entity_poly.pdbx_strand_id
1 'polypeptide(L)' 'MQQSDQESEEAFREQCRRQLQRPMSARIKYGFNRIYKPVLDDAPWRSFNSMAEYRAWCEANLPEYLGFKRAAW' A
#
# COMPACT_ATOMS: atom_id res chain seq x y z
N MET A 1 10.68 12.67 25.00
CA MET A 1 9.31 12.79 25.54
C MET A 1 8.42 11.87 24.73
N GLN A 2 7.73 10.94 25.38
CA GLN A 2 6.67 10.17 24.73
C GLN A 2 5.45 11.10 24.62
N GLN A 3 4.92 11.26 23.41
CA GLN A 3 3.65 11.97 23.20
C GLN A 3 2.51 11.11 23.72
N SER A 4 1.50 11.73 24.31
CA SER A 4 0.27 11.03 24.69
C SER A 4 -0.50 10.58 23.44
N ASP A 5 -1.37 9.58 23.60
CA ASP A 5 -2.23 9.09 22.52
C ASP A 5 -3.10 10.23 21.94
N GLN A 6 -3.59 11.12 22.81
CA GLN A 6 -4.40 12.26 22.41
C GLN A 6 -3.62 13.29 21.58
N GLU A 7 -2.38 13.60 21.96
CA GLU A 7 -1.50 14.46 21.17
C GLU A 7 -1.18 13.83 19.81
N SER A 8 -1.01 12.51 19.77
CA SER A 8 -0.75 11.76 18.53
C SER A 8 -1.94 11.79 17.57
N GLU A 9 -3.16 11.59 18.09
CA GLU A 9 -4.39 11.70 17.30
C GLU A 9 -4.58 13.11 16.74
N GLU A 10 -4.35 14.15 17.55
CA GLU A 10 -4.48 15.53 17.12
C GLU A 10 -3.45 15.90 16.04
N ALA A 11 -2.19 15.46 16.22
CA ALA A 11 -1.14 15.62 15.22
C ALA A 11 -1.50 14.93 13.89
N PHE A 12 -2.09 13.73 13.94
CA PHE A 12 -2.56 13.01 12.76
C PHE A 12 -3.70 13.76 12.05
N ARG A 13 -4.69 14.25 12.79
CA ARG A 13 -5.79 15.06 12.23
C ARG A 13 -5.25 16.31 11.54
N GLU A 14 -4.28 16.99 12.16
CA GLU A 14 -3.67 18.19 11.59
C GLU A 14 -2.80 17.89 10.36
N GLN A 15 -2.10 16.75 10.34
CA GLN A 15 -1.45 16.26 9.12
C GLN A 15 -2.47 16.08 7.99
N CYS A 16 -3.61 15.44 8.25
CA CYS A 16 -4.66 15.24 7.25
C CYS A 16 -5.20 16.58 6.70
N ARG A 17 -5.48 17.57 7.56
CA ARG A 17 -5.91 18.91 7.11
C ARG A 17 -4.89 19.55 6.18
N ARG A 18 -3.59 19.52 6.53
CA ARG A 18 -2.51 20.06 5.68
C ARG A 18 -2.41 19.34 4.33
N GLN A 19 -2.61 18.02 4.28
CA GLN A 19 -2.63 17.27 3.02
C GLN A 19 -3.81 17.70 2.13
N LEU A 20 -4.99 17.89 2.71
CA LEU A 20 -6.20 18.33 2.01
C LEU A 20 -6.11 19.77 1.48
N GLN A 21 -5.23 20.61 2.04
CA GLN A 21 -4.98 21.96 1.55
C GLN A 21 -3.94 22.03 0.43
N ARG A 22 -3.24 20.92 0.11
CA ARG A 22 -2.23 20.93 -0.95
C ARG A 22 -2.83 21.26 -2.32
N PRO A 23 -2.20 22.13 -3.12
CA PRO A 23 -2.68 22.44 -4.46
C PRO A 23 -2.63 21.19 -5.35
N MET A 24 -3.52 21.11 -6.34
CA MET A 24 -3.62 19.97 -7.24
C MET A 24 -2.29 19.63 -7.92
N SER A 25 -1.52 20.65 -8.32
CA SER A 25 -0.19 20.46 -8.91
C SER A 25 0.78 19.71 -8.00
N ALA A 26 0.77 20.00 -6.69
CA ALA A 26 1.57 19.28 -5.70
C ALA A 26 1.09 17.83 -5.51
N ARG A 27 -0.24 17.60 -5.54
CA ARG A 27 -0.79 16.24 -5.45
C ARG A 27 -0.40 15.40 -6.67
N ILE A 28 -0.43 15.97 -7.87
CA ILE A 28 0.02 15.26 -9.08
C ILE A 28 1.53 15.00 -9.01
N LYS A 29 2.33 16.00 -8.60
CA LYS A 29 3.79 15.88 -8.54
C LYS A 29 4.26 14.82 -7.52
N TYR A 30 3.61 14.73 -6.37
CA TYR A 30 4.08 13.92 -5.24
C TYR A 30 3.15 12.78 -4.83
N GLY A 31 1.93 12.70 -5.38
CA GLY A 31 0.92 11.70 -4.99
C GLY A 31 0.99 10.40 -5.80
N PHE A 32 1.71 10.39 -6.92
CA PHE A 32 1.95 9.18 -7.69
C PHE A 32 3.31 8.59 -7.35
N ASN A 33 3.34 7.29 -7.14
CA ASN A 33 4.57 6.52 -7.03
C ASN A 33 4.57 5.40 -8.07
N ARG A 34 5.77 5.09 -8.59
CA ARG A 34 5.94 3.92 -9.44
C ARG A 34 6.17 2.71 -8.53
N ILE A 35 5.14 1.89 -8.41
CA ILE A 35 5.19 0.60 -7.72
C ILE A 35 4.94 -0.49 -8.76
N TYR A 36 5.71 -1.58 -8.65
CA TYR A 36 5.43 -2.83 -9.35
C TYR A 36 4.07 -3.38 -8.92
N LYS A 37 3.16 -3.52 -9.88
CA LYS A 37 1.82 -4.08 -9.69
C LYS A 37 1.82 -5.49 -10.26
N PRO A 38 1.88 -6.53 -9.41
CA PRO A 38 1.77 -7.90 -9.86
C PRO A 38 0.57 -8.10 -10.76
N VAL A 39 0.72 -8.95 -11.77
CA VAL A 39 -0.28 -9.15 -12.82
C VAL A 39 -0.32 -7.98 -13.78
N LEU A 40 -0.69 -6.76 -13.37
CA LEU A 40 -0.87 -5.63 -14.30
C LEU A 40 0.41 -5.28 -15.07
N ASP A 41 1.58 -5.43 -14.45
CA ASP A 41 2.87 -5.21 -15.10
C ASP A 41 3.40 -6.45 -15.85
N ASP A 42 2.83 -7.65 -15.62
CA ASP A 42 3.36 -8.93 -16.11
C ASP A 42 2.48 -9.63 -17.16
N ALA A 43 1.17 -9.39 -17.13
CA ALA A 43 0.16 -10.10 -17.90
C ALA A 43 -1.14 -9.28 -18.05
N PRO A 44 -1.93 -9.51 -19.11
CA PRO A 44 -3.21 -8.81 -19.28
C PRO A 44 -4.22 -9.09 -18.16
N TRP A 45 -4.23 -10.32 -17.62
CA TRP A 45 -5.05 -10.74 -16.50
C TRP A 45 -4.50 -12.02 -15.86
N ARG A 46 -4.95 -12.33 -14.65
CA ARG A 46 -4.70 -13.60 -13.96
C ARG A 46 -5.90 -13.95 -13.07
N SER A 47 -6.32 -15.20 -13.10
CA SER A 47 -7.33 -15.75 -12.18
C SER A 47 -6.87 -17.09 -11.62
N PHE A 48 -7.52 -17.53 -10.54
CA PHE A 48 -7.24 -18.78 -9.86
C PHE A 48 -8.58 -19.49 -9.58
N ASN A 49 -8.58 -20.82 -9.59
CA ASN A 49 -9.79 -21.60 -9.31
C ASN A 49 -10.04 -21.74 -7.80
N SER A 50 -9.04 -21.44 -6.97
CA SER A 50 -9.19 -21.43 -5.52
C SER A 50 -8.27 -20.42 -4.83
N MET A 51 -8.60 -20.07 -3.59
CA MET A 51 -7.73 -19.27 -2.73
C MET A 51 -6.41 -19.99 -2.38
N ALA A 52 -6.39 -21.32 -2.40
CA ALA A 52 -5.17 -22.09 -2.16
C ALA A 52 -4.16 -21.91 -3.30
N GLU A 53 -4.63 -22.00 -4.54
CA GLU A 53 -3.81 -21.74 -5.75
C GLU A 53 -3.29 -20.30 -5.77
N TYR A 54 -4.16 -19.32 -5.49
CA TYR A 54 -3.76 -17.91 -5.40
C TYR A 54 -2.62 -17.70 -4.39
N ARG A 55 -2.78 -18.23 -3.17
CA ARG A 55 -1.75 -18.09 -2.12
C ARG A 55 -0.45 -18.78 -2.50
N ALA A 56 -0.50 -20.01 -3.03
CA ALA A 56 0.69 -20.72 -3.47
C ALA A 56 1.45 -19.93 -4.56
N TRP A 57 0.73 -19.32 -5.49
CA TRP A 57 1.33 -18.47 -6.50
C TRP A 57 1.97 -17.21 -5.90
N CYS A 58 1.30 -16.53 -4.97
CA CYS A 58 1.85 -15.36 -4.28
C CYS A 58 3.15 -15.70 -3.53
N GLU A 59 3.21 -16.84 -2.84
CA GLU A 59 4.41 -17.29 -2.11
C GLU A 59 5.61 -17.52 -3.03
N ALA A 60 5.36 -18.17 -4.17
CA ALA A 60 6.40 -18.58 -5.10
C ALA A 60 6.89 -17.44 -6.01
N ASN A 61 6.04 -16.46 -6.33
CA ASN A 61 6.31 -15.51 -7.42
C ASN A 61 6.44 -14.06 -6.97
N LEU A 62 5.86 -13.67 -5.84
CA LEU A 62 5.84 -12.27 -5.43
C LEU A 62 6.94 -11.94 -4.41
N PRO A 63 7.56 -10.75 -4.49
CA PRO A 63 8.43 -10.26 -3.44
C PRO A 63 7.70 -10.10 -2.10
N GLU A 64 8.41 -10.34 -1.00
CA GLU A 64 7.87 -10.24 0.36
C GLU A 64 7.38 -8.82 0.70
N TYR A 65 8.09 -7.78 0.25
CA TYR A 65 7.76 -6.38 0.55
C TYR A 65 6.38 -5.95 0.03
N LEU A 66 5.76 -6.70 -0.88
CA LEU A 66 4.43 -6.41 -1.40
C LEU A 66 3.31 -6.88 -0.45
N GLY A 67 3.60 -7.70 0.56
CA GLY A 67 2.63 -8.12 1.57
C GLY A 67 1.57 -9.13 1.09
N PHE A 68 1.75 -9.76 -0.08
CA PHE A 68 0.86 -10.82 -0.58
C PHE A 68 1.18 -12.21 -0.02
N LYS A 69 2.40 -12.39 0.50
CA LYS A 69 2.80 -13.61 1.20
C LYS A 69 2.09 -13.70 2.54
N ARG A 70 1.94 -14.93 3.04
CA ARG A 70 1.46 -15.19 4.39
C ARG A 70 2.43 -14.54 5.37
N ALA A 71 1.87 -13.85 6.36
CA ALA A 71 2.68 -13.30 7.43
C ALA A 71 3.41 -14.44 8.17
N ALA A 72 4.70 -14.26 8.36
CA ALA A 72 5.53 -15.13 9.19
C ALA A 72 5.19 -14.83 10.65
N TRP A 73 4.24 -15.59 11.21
CA TRP A 73 3.99 -15.65 12.64
C TRP A 73 4.49 -17.00 13.15
#